data_AF-A0A935GD32-F1
#
_entry.id   AF-A0A935GD32-F1
#
_cell.length_a   1.000
_cell.length_b   1.000
_cell.length_c   1.000
_cell.angle_alpha   90.00
_cell.angle_beta   90.00
_cell.angle_gamma   90.00
#
_symmetry.space_group_name_H-M   'P 1'
#
loop_
_entity.id
_entity.type
_entity.pdbx_description
1 polymer ?
#
loop_
_entity_poly.entity_id
_entity_poly.type
_entity_poly.pdbx_seq_one_letter_code
_entity_poly.pdbx_strand_id
1 'polypeptide(L)'
;MTLEQIAAGSGISLRTLAALEADDYAKLPEAVYVRGYVRRYAALLGIAAQPLVDDLDVRYGAHRSESDGAVRHQRQARGLRRAWLLAGGAAVALILGALLRVIFQ
;
A
#
# COMPACT_ATOMS: atom_id res chain seq x y z
N MET A 1 28.50 -13.55 8.98
CA MET A 1 27.72 -14.17 7.89
C MET A 1 27.25 -13.05 6.98
N THR A 2 27.55 -13.09 5.68
CA THR A 2 27.13 -12.03 4.74
C THR A 2 25.72 -12.30 4.21
N LEU A 3 25.02 -11.26 3.74
CA LEU A 3 23.65 -11.38 3.23
C LEU A 3 23.55 -12.37 2.04
N GLU A 4 24.62 -12.46 1.24
CA GLU A 4 24.77 -13.41 0.14
C GLU A 4 24.86 -14.85 0.63
N GLN A 5 25.61 -15.10 1.71
CA GLN A 5 25.69 -16.42 2.35
C GLN A 5 24.32 -16.85 2.88
N ILE A 6 23.56 -15.91 3.45
CA ILE A 6 22.21 -16.17 3.93
C ILE A 6 21.27 -16.46 2.76
N ALA A 7 21.31 -15.65 1.71
CA ALA A 7 20.50 -15.85 0.50
C ALA A 7 20.75 -17.23 -0.11
N ALA A 8 22.02 -17.64 -0.20
CA ALA A 8 22.40 -18.97 -0.69
C ALA A 8 21.88 -20.10 0.20
N GLY A 9 21.99 -19.99 1.53
CA GLY A 9 21.55 -21.05 2.45
C GLY A 9 20.04 -21.09 2.72
N SER A 10 19.34 -19.96 2.56
CA SER A 10 17.90 -19.84 2.81
C SER A 10 17.05 -19.96 1.55
N GLY A 11 17.63 -19.92 0.35
CA GLY A 11 16.88 -19.89 -0.91
C GLY A 11 15.99 -18.64 -1.08
N ILE A 12 16.25 -17.59 -0.30
CA ILE A 12 15.59 -16.28 -0.39
C ILE A 12 16.46 -15.40 -1.30
N SER A 13 15.85 -14.65 -2.22
CA SER A 13 16.63 -13.76 -3.09
C SER A 13 17.35 -12.68 -2.28
N LEU A 14 18.56 -12.30 -2.71
CA LEU A 14 19.33 -11.23 -2.05
C LEU A 14 18.53 -9.93 -1.96
N ARG A 15 17.75 -9.61 -3.01
CA ARG A 15 16.87 -8.44 -3.04
C ARG A 15 15.81 -8.49 -1.94
N THR A 16 15.15 -9.64 -1.76
CA THR A 16 14.12 -9.81 -0.73
C THR A 16 14.71 -9.72 0.66
N LEU A 17 15.88 -10.33 0.88
CA LEU A 17 16.61 -10.25 2.14
C LEU A 17 17.02 -8.81 2.46
N ALA A 18 17.54 -8.07 1.48
CA ALA A 18 17.90 -6.68 1.66
C ALA A 18 16.68 -5.79 1.98
N ALA A 19 15.55 -6.03 1.32
CA ALA A 19 14.31 -5.32 1.63
C ALA A 19 13.79 -5.66 3.03
N LEU A 20 13.92 -6.91 3.47
CA LEU A 20 13.51 -7.36 4.80
C LEU A 20 14.35 -6.70 5.91
N GLU A 21 15.68 -6.67 5.75
CA GLU A 21 16.60 -6.01 6.69
C GLU A 21 16.43 -4.48 6.73
N ALA A 22 15.97 -3.88 5.63
CA ALA A 22 15.72 -2.44 5.53
C ALA A 22 14.31 -2.02 5.94
N ASP A 23 13.46 -2.95 6.40
CA ASP A 23 12.03 -2.72 6.67
C ASP A 23 11.28 -2.11 5.46
N ASP A 24 11.74 -2.39 4.23
CA ASP A 24 11.14 -1.90 2.98
C ASP A 24 9.98 -2.82 2.55
N TYR A 25 8.91 -2.78 3.32
CA TYR A 25 7.73 -3.64 3.15
C TYR A 25 7.04 -3.46 1.80
N ALA A 26 7.21 -2.31 1.13
CA ALA A 26 6.67 -2.06 -0.20
C ALA A 26 7.32 -2.92 -1.30
N LYS A 27 8.53 -3.43 -1.08
CA LYS A 27 9.26 -4.29 -2.03
C LYS A 27 9.18 -5.78 -1.68
N LEU A 28 8.52 -6.13 -0.58
CA LEU A 28 8.33 -7.50 -0.16
C LEU A 28 7.12 -8.15 -0.87
N PRO A 29 7.14 -9.47 -1.07
CA PRO A 29 5.98 -10.22 -1.55
C PRO A 29 4.93 -10.35 -0.43
N GLU A 30 3.82 -11.06 -0.72
CA GLU A 30 2.74 -11.25 0.25
C GLU A 30 3.20 -11.80 1.61
N ALA A 31 2.56 -11.32 2.68
CA ALA A 31 2.95 -11.58 4.06
C ALA A 31 3.10 -13.08 4.41
N VAL A 32 2.36 -13.96 3.74
CA VAL A 32 2.50 -15.42 3.91
C VAL A 32 3.92 -15.88 3.53
N TYR A 33 4.47 -15.36 2.44
CA TYR A 33 5.84 -15.68 2.01
C TYR A 33 6.87 -15.06 2.95
N VAL A 34 6.66 -13.79 3.33
CA VAL A 34 7.60 -13.07 4.22
C VAL A 34 7.74 -13.77 5.57
N ARG A 35 6.64 -14.27 6.15
CA ARG A 35 6.69 -15.09 7.37
C ARG A 35 7.52 -16.37 7.18
N GLY A 36 7.37 -17.04 6.04
CA GLY A 36 8.20 -18.20 5.70
C GLY A 36 9.69 -17.86 5.59
N TYR A 37 10.00 -16.69 5.03
CA TYR A 37 11.38 -16.18 4.92
C TYR A 37 11.99 -15.89 6.28
N VAL A 38 11.28 -15.19 7.17
CA VAL A 38 11.75 -14.93 8.55
C VAL A 38 11.99 -16.24 9.31
N ARG A 39 11.12 -17.24 9.15
CA ARG A 39 11.32 -18.56 9.77
C ARG A 39 12.58 -19.27 9.27
N ARG A 40 12.83 -19.28 7.95
CA ARG A 40 14.06 -19.86 7.38
C ARG A 40 15.30 -19.09 7.79
N TYR A 41 15.22 -17.76 7.84
CA TYR A 41 16.28 -16.88 8.29
C TYR A 41 16.69 -17.19 9.75
N ALA A 42 15.70 -17.25 10.64
CA ALA A 42 15.89 -17.59 12.05
C ALA A 42 16.47 -18.99 12.23
N ALA A 43 15.96 -19.98 11.48
CA ALA A 43 16.46 -21.35 11.53
C ALA A 43 17.94 -21.43 11.12
N LEU A 44 18.34 -20.67 10.09
CA LEU A 44 19.73 -20.63 9.62
C LEU A 44 20.67 -19.95 10.63
N LEU A 45 20.16 -18.98 11.39
CA LEU A 45 20.89 -18.31 12.48
C LEU A 45 20.81 -19.06 13.83
N GLY A 46 20.02 -20.13 13.93
CA GLY A 46 19.83 -20.88 15.18
C GLY A 46 19.08 -20.12 16.27
N ILE A 47 18.24 -19.15 15.90
CA ILE A 47 17.46 -18.32 16.84
C ILE A 47 15.96 -18.65 16.78
N ALA A 48 15.22 -18.25 17.82
CA ALA A 48 13.78 -18.45 17.87
C ALA A 48 13.06 -17.62 16.80
N ALA A 49 12.31 -18.28 15.92
CA ALA A 49 11.61 -17.62 14.82
C ALA A 49 10.33 -16.88 15.27
N GLN A 50 9.64 -17.39 16.29
CA GLN A 50 8.30 -16.91 16.63
C GLN A 50 8.28 -15.42 17.04
N PRO A 51 9.19 -14.93 17.91
CA PRO A 51 9.23 -13.50 18.25
C PRO A 51 9.45 -12.59 17.04
N LEU A 52 10.23 -13.04 16.04
CA LEU A 52 10.49 -12.28 14.82
C LEU A 52 9.28 -12.23 13.89
N VAL A 53 8.53 -13.33 13.81
CA VAL A 53 7.28 -13.40 13.04
C VAL A 53 6.22 -12.49 13.67
N ASP A 54 6.13 -12.47 14.99
CA ASP A 54 5.16 -11.65 15.70
C ASP A 54 5.45 -10.14 15.50
N ASP A 55 6.72 -9.73 15.60
CA ASP A 55 7.14 -8.35 15.29
C ASP A 55 6.89 -7.98 13.82
N LEU A 56 7.22 -8.88 12.89
CA LEU A 56 6.92 -8.69 11.47
C LEU A 56 5.43 -8.46 11.24
N ASP A 57 4.56 -9.27 11.85
CA ASP A 57 3.11 -9.16 11.65
C ASP A 57 2.56 -7.79 12.09
N VAL A 58 3.10 -7.24 13.18
CA VAL A 58 2.77 -5.89 13.64
C VAL A 58 3.22 -4.83 12.63
N ARG A 59 4.50 -4.84 12.23
CA ARG A 59 5.06 -3.81 11.35
C ARG A 59 4.48 -3.86 9.93
N TYR A 60 4.38 -5.07 9.37
CA TYR A 60 3.81 -5.29 8.04
C TYR A 60 2.32 -4.93 8.00
N GLY A 61 1.58 -5.24 9.08
CA GLY A 61 0.17 -4.87 9.22
C GLY A 61 -0.04 -3.36 9.28
N ALA A 62 0.83 -2.63 9.99
CA ALA A 62 0.81 -1.16 10.03
C ALA A 62 1.06 -0.56 8.63
N HIS A 63 2.09 -1.03 7.92
CA HIS A 63 2.39 -0.56 6.57
C HIS A 63 1.25 -0.80 5.58
N ARG A 64 0.61 -1.99 5.60
CA ARG A 64 -0.58 -2.25 4.77
C ARG A 64 -1.72 -1.28 5.07
N SER A 65 -1.99 -1.06 6.36
CA SER A 65 -3.08 -0.18 6.79
C SER A 65 -2.85 1.26 6.33
N GLU A 66 -1.60 1.73 6.36
CA GLU A 66 -1.21 3.04 5.83
C GLU A 66 -1.37 3.12 4.31
N SER A 67 -0.90 2.12 3.57
CA SER A 67 -1.04 2.08 2.11
C SER A 67 -2.50 2.01 1.67
N ASP A 68 -3.33 1.20 2.34
CA ASP A 68 -4.76 1.08 2.05
C ASP A 68 -5.50 2.37 2.38
N GLY A 69 -5.15 3.01 3.51
CA GLY A 69 -5.64 4.31 3.91
C GLY A 69 -5.34 5.40 2.87
N ALA A 70 -4.10 5.46 2.38
CA ALA A 70 -3.68 6.41 1.35
C ALA A 70 -4.43 6.21 0.03
N VAL A 71 -4.55 4.96 -0.43
CA VAL A 71 -5.31 4.62 -1.66
C VAL A 71 -6.78 5.00 -1.52
N ARG A 72 -7.40 4.72 -0.36
CA ARG A 72 -8.79 5.08 -0.08
C ARG A 72 -8.99 6.59 -0.07
N HIS A 73 -8.12 7.34 0.59
CA HIS A 73 -8.19 8.80 0.67
C HIS A 73 -8.07 9.43 -0.72
N GLN A 74 -7.17 8.91 -1.55
CA GLN A 74 -6.99 9.36 -2.93
C GLN A 74 -8.24 9.09 -3.79
N ARG A 75 -8.88 7.92 -3.64
CA ARG A 75 -10.13 7.61 -4.34
C ARG A 75 -11.27 8.54 -3.92
N GLN A 76 -11.40 8.82 -2.62
CA GLN A 76 -12.43 9.71 -2.09
C GLN A 76 -12.27 11.14 -2.60
N ALA A 77 -11.05 11.69 -2.58
CA ALA A 77 -10.75 13.01 -3.11
C ALA A 77 -11.10 13.14 -4.61
N ARG A 78 -10.82 12.10 -5.42
CA ARG A 78 -11.20 12.08 -6.85
C ARG A 78 -12.71 12.05 -7.06
N GLY A 79 -13.46 11.31 -6.26
CA GLY A 79 -14.92 11.24 -6.33
C GLY A 79 -15.58 12.58 -6.04
N LEU A 80 -15.13 13.25 -4.97
CA LEU A 80 -15.62 14.58 -4.60
C LEU A 80 -15.39 15.59 -5.73
N ARG A 81 -14.16 15.66 -6.29
CA ARG A 81 -13.85 16.57 -7.40
C ARG A 81 -14.77 16.38 -8.60
N ARG A 82 -15.07 15.13 -8.97
CA ARG A 82 -16.02 14.82 -10.05
C ARG A 82 -17.44 15.27 -9.73
N ALA A 83 -17.91 15.05 -8.50
CA ALA A 83 -19.23 15.48 -8.07
C ALA A 83 -19.39 17.01 -8.14
N TRP A 84 -18.37 17.76 -7.73
CA TRP A 84 -18.36 19.23 -7.81
C TRP A 84 -18.36 19.74 -9.26
N LEU A 85 -17.64 19.08 -10.18
CA LEU A 85 -17.66 19.44 -11.61
C LEU A 85 -19.05 19.25 -12.23
N LEU A 86 -19.73 18.14 -11.89
CA LEU A 86 -21.08 17.87 -12.39
C LEU A 86 -22.12 18.84 -11.80
N ALA A 87 -22.04 19.08 -10.49
CA ALA A 87 -22.94 20.02 -9.81
C ALA A 87 -22.77 21.45 -10.32
N GLY A 88 -21.52 21.92 -10.48
CA GLY A 88 -21.22 23.22 -11.04
C GLY A 88 -21.71 23.37 -12.49
N GLY A 89 -21.48 22.36 -13.33
CA GLY A 89 -21.96 22.34 -14.71
C GLY A 89 -23.48 22.40 -14.82
N ALA A 90 -24.20 21.65 -13.98
CA ALA A 90 -25.66 21.66 -13.95
C ALA A 90 -26.24 23.01 -13.52
N ALA A 91 -25.65 23.65 -12.50
CA ALA A 91 -26.07 24.98 -12.05
C ALA A 91 -25.88 26.04 -13.15
N VAL A 92 -24.74 26.02 -13.84
CA VAL A 92 -24.46 26.92 -14.96
C VAL A 92 -25.45 26.71 -16.11
N ALA A 93 -25.75 25.46 -16.47
CA ALA A 93 -26.71 25.15 -17.54
C ALA A 93 -28.14 25.63 -17.20
N LEU A 94 -28.57 25.48 -15.93
CA LEU A 94 -29.87 25.97 -15.48
C LEU A 94 -29.98 27.49 -15.54
N ILE A 95 -28.94 28.20 -15.09
CA ILE A 95 -28.89 29.67 -15.14
C ILE A 95 -28.92 30.15 -16.60
N LEU A 96 -28.11 29.54 -17.47
CA LEU A 96 -28.05 29.90 -18.88
C LEU A 96 -29.38 29.63 -19.59
N GLY A 97 -30.02 28.48 -19.30
CA GLY A 97 -31.34 28.14 -19.83
C GLY A 97 -32.44 29.11 -19.35
N ALA A 98 -32.40 29.54 -18.10
CA ALA A 98 -33.33 30.52 -17.56
C ALA A 98 -33.14 31.89 -18.23
N LEU A 99 -31.89 32.33 -18.43
CA LEU A 99 -31.57 33.60 -19.10
C LEU A 99 -32.02 33.62 -20.56
N LEU A 100 -31.79 32.52 -21.30
CA LEU A 100 -32.28 32.38 -22.66
C LEU A 100 -33.81 32.47 -22.72
N ARG A 101 -34.52 31.90 -21.73
CA ARG A 101 -35.98 31.99 -21.68
C ARG A 101 -36.50 33.42 -21.53
N VAL A 102 -35.80 34.25 -20.74
CA VAL A 102 -36.15 35.66 -20.51
C VAL A 102 -35.87 36.53 -21.74
N ILE A 103 -34.82 36.23 -22.50
CA ILE A 103 -34.40 37.03 -23.66
C ILE A 103 -35.33 36.80 -24.89
N PHE A 104 -35.95 35.63 -24.99
CA PHE A 104 -36.78 35.22 -26.13
C PHE A 104 -38.30 35.30 -25.90
N GLN A 105 -38.74 35.92 -24.78
CA GLN A 105 -40.14 36.12 -24.43
C GLN A 105 -40.51 37.61 -24.49
#